data_AF-A0AAW5RQZ6-F1
#
_entry.id   AF-A0AAW5RQZ6-F1
#
_cell.length_a   1.000
_cell.length_b   1.000
_cell.length_c   1.000
_cell.angle_alpha   90.00
_cell.angle_beta   90.00
_cell.angle_gamma   90.00
#
_symmetry.space_group_name_H-M   'P 1'
#
loop_
_entity.id
_entity.type
_entity.pdbx_description
1 polymer ?
#
loop_
_entity_poly.entity_id
_entity_poly.type
_entity_poly.pdbx_seq_one_letter_code
_entity_poly.pdbx_strand_id
1 'polypeptide(L)'
;MAELFYFDKGVFDQLPPVERTKFRALLKTNMIPNGRPFFLDDNGLPEQILDGFCKYLLCPQRASIQTWKTYANQVSIFIRFMTAQGKSWQQATGNKM
;
A
#
# COMPACT_ATOMS: atom_id res chain seq x y z
N MET A 1 -5.76 5.23 12.04
CA MET A 1 -5.30 6.04 10.90
C MET A 1 -4.61 5.11 9.93
N ALA A 2 -5.06 5.09 8.67
CA ALA A 2 -4.41 4.28 7.65
C ALA A 2 -3.07 4.90 7.25
N GLU A 3 -1.96 4.21 7.52
CA GLU A 3 -0.62 4.68 7.18
C GLU A 3 -0.11 4.04 5.88
N LEU A 4 0.45 4.86 4.99
CA LEU A 4 0.92 4.43 3.67
C LEU A 4 2.36 3.94 3.72
N PHE A 5 2.58 2.76 3.18
CA PHE A 5 3.88 2.14 2.98
C PHE A 5 4.08 1.72 1.53
N TYR A 6 5.34 1.49 1.18
CA TYR A 6 5.74 0.99 -0.13
C TYR A 6 6.57 -0.26 0.05
N PHE A 7 6.26 -1.28 -0.72
CA PHE A 7 7.07 -2.47 -0.76
C PHE A 7 8.41 -2.17 -1.44
N ASP A 8 9.51 -2.20 -0.69
CA ASP A 8 10.85 -2.06 -1.23
C ASP A 8 11.58 -3.39 -1.14
N LYS A 9 11.89 -4.00 -2.29
CA LYS A 9 12.67 -5.24 -2.32
C LYS A 9 14.08 -5.09 -1.71
N GLY A 10 14.60 -3.86 -1.63
CA GLY A 10 15.87 -3.56 -0.96
C GLY A 10 15.84 -3.84 0.54
N VAL A 11 14.66 -3.88 1.18
CA VAL A 11 14.55 -4.28 2.60
C VAL A 11 15.05 -5.70 2.83
N PHE A 12 14.92 -6.58 1.85
CA PHE A 12 15.38 -7.96 1.96
C PHE A 12 16.90 -8.08 1.96
N ASP A 13 17.61 -7.08 1.45
CA ASP A 13 19.07 -7.04 1.48
C ASP A 13 19.61 -6.76 2.89
N GLN A 14 18.74 -6.40 3.84
CA GLN A 14 19.06 -6.25 5.25
C GLN A 14 18.79 -7.52 6.06
N LEU A 15 18.05 -8.50 5.51
CA LEU A 15 17.74 -9.75 6.20
C LEU A 15 18.95 -10.69 6.28
N PRO A 16 19.01 -11.56 7.31
CA PRO A 16 20.00 -12.64 7.39
C PRO A 16 20.00 -13.51 6.12
N PRO A 17 21.15 -14.11 5.73
CA PRO A 17 21.29 -14.80 4.43
C PRO A 17 20.23 -15.89 4.16
N VAL A 18 19.86 -16.65 5.19
CA VAL A 18 18.88 -17.74 5.10
C VAL A 18 17.47 -17.19 4.83
N GLU A 19 17.06 -16.16 5.56
CA GLU A 19 15.75 -15.52 5.38
C GLU A 19 15.67 -14.78 4.05
N ARG A 20 16.73 -14.05 3.69
CA ARG A 20 16.85 -13.37 2.40
C ARG A 20 16.65 -14.34 1.24
N THR A 21 17.22 -15.53 1.31
CA THR A 21 17.09 -16.55 0.25
C THR A 21 15.64 -17.02 0.10
N LYS A 22 14.94 -17.25 1.21
CA LYS A 22 13.51 -17.61 1.21
C LYS A 22 12.66 -16.50 0.60
N PHE A 23 12.85 -15.24 1.02
CA PHE A 23 12.09 -14.11 0.49
C PHE A 23 12.39 -13.81 -0.98
N ARG A 24 13.65 -13.93 -1.42
CA ARG A 24 14.01 -13.79 -2.84
C ARG A 24 13.35 -14.86 -3.72
N ALA A 25 13.14 -16.07 -3.20
CA ALA A 25 12.38 -17.11 -3.93
C ALA A 25 10.89 -16.73 -4.08
N LEU A 26 10.28 -16.16 -3.03
CA LEU A 26 8.88 -15.66 -3.06
C LEU A 26 8.71 -14.43 -3.97
N LEU A 27 9.76 -13.63 -4.16
CA LEU A 27 9.73 -12.51 -5.12
C LEU A 27 9.74 -12.97 -6.58
N LYS A 28 10.42 -14.08 -6.89
CA LYS A 28 10.50 -14.62 -8.25
C LYS A 28 9.16 -15.10 -8.78
N THR A 29 8.19 -15.39 -7.91
CA THR A 29 6.81 -15.72 -8.31
C THR A 29 5.97 -14.48 -8.60
N ASN A 30 6.56 -13.28 -8.60
CA ASN A 30 5.94 -12.00 -9.00
C ASN A 30 4.65 -11.63 -8.23
N MET A 31 4.45 -12.18 -7.03
CA MET A 31 3.24 -11.89 -6.25
C MET A 31 3.14 -10.42 -5.80
N ILE A 32 4.28 -9.71 -5.66
CA ILE A 32 4.32 -8.33 -5.17
C ILE A 32 5.34 -7.51 -5.98
N PRO A 33 4.90 -6.52 -6.79
CA PRO A 33 5.82 -5.66 -7.53
C PRO A 33 6.54 -4.68 -6.59
N ASN A 34 7.79 -4.34 -6.94
CA ASN A 34 8.55 -3.32 -6.23
C ASN A 34 7.84 -1.96 -6.31
N GLY A 35 7.81 -1.24 -5.20
CA GLY A 35 7.11 0.03 -5.05
C GLY A 35 5.59 -0.10 -4.94
N ARG A 36 5.03 -1.30 -4.81
CA ARG A 36 3.59 -1.50 -4.54
C ARG A 36 3.20 -0.72 -3.29
N PRO A 37 2.19 0.18 -3.37
CA PRO A 37 1.64 0.81 -2.19
C PRO A 37 0.76 -0.18 -1.40
N PHE A 38 0.77 -0.05 -0.08
CA PHE A 38 -0.17 -0.70 0.82
C PHE A 38 -0.42 0.20 2.04
N PHE A 39 -1.59 0.03 2.66
CA PHE A 39 -1.96 0.78 3.86
C PHE A 39 -2.03 -0.16 5.06
N LEU A 40 -1.60 0.30 6.23
CA LEU A 40 -1.79 -0.38 7.52
C LEU A 40 -2.81 0.37 8.37
N ASP A 41 -3.64 -0.35 9.12
CA ASP A 41 -4.56 0.19 10.10
C ASP A 41 -3.86 0.53 11.43
N ASP A 42 -4.63 0.96 12.43
CA ASP A 42 -4.11 1.29 13.77
C ASP A 42 -3.47 0.11 14.51
N ASN A 43 -3.76 -1.12 14.09
CA ASN A 43 -3.20 -2.34 14.66
C ASN A 43 -1.95 -2.80 13.90
N GLY A 44 -1.50 -2.05 12.90
CA GLY A 44 -0.41 -2.45 12.02
C GLY A 44 -0.77 -3.59 11.06
N LEU A 45 -2.07 -3.85 10.86
CA LEU A 45 -2.57 -4.87 9.94
C LEU A 45 -2.94 -4.24 8.59
N PRO A 46 -2.87 -4.98 7.46
CA PRO A 46 -3.28 -4.46 6.17
C PRO A 46 -4.71 -3.91 6.18
N GLU A 47 -4.89 -2.67 5.73
CA GLU A 47 -6.21 -2.06 5.57
C GLU A 47 -6.90 -2.69 4.36
N GLN A 48 -7.82 -3.61 4.63
CA GLN A 48 -8.57 -4.41 3.66
C GLN A 48 -9.33 -3.58 2.61
N ILE A 49 -9.89 -2.44 3.00
CA ILE A 49 -10.71 -1.61 2.12
C ILE A 49 -9.82 -0.83 1.15
N LEU A 50 -8.69 -0.32 1.64
CA LEU A 50 -7.70 0.36 0.79
C LEU A 50 -6.89 -0.61 -0.07
N ASP A 51 -6.82 -1.90 0.27
CA ASP A 51 -6.19 -2.92 -0.58
C ASP A 51 -6.87 -3.03 -1.95
N GLY A 52 -8.19 -2.79 -2.04
CA GLY A 52 -8.92 -2.71 -3.31
C GLY A 52 -8.39 -1.59 -4.22
N PHE A 53 -8.12 -0.41 -3.65
CA PHE A 53 -7.51 0.71 -4.38
C PHE A 53 -6.08 0.37 -4.81
N CYS A 54 -5.27 -0.21 -3.92
CA CYS A 54 -3.92 -0.65 -4.25
C CYS A 54 -3.91 -1.69 -5.38
N LYS A 55 -4.89 -2.61 -5.41
CA LYS A 55 -5.07 -3.56 -6.52
C LYS A 55 -5.46 -2.89 -7.83
N TYR A 56 -6.36 -1.90 -7.79
CA TYR A 56 -6.74 -1.11 -8.97
C TYR A 56 -5.54 -0.40 -9.59
N LEU A 57 -4.63 0.16 -8.78
CA LEU A 57 -3.39 0.78 -9.29
C LEU A 57 -2.50 -0.19 -10.07
N LEU A 58 -2.58 -1.49 -9.75
CA LEU A 58 -1.75 -2.54 -10.33
C LEU A 58 -2.41 -3.23 -11.53
N CYS A 59 -3.74 -3.14 -11.70
CA CYS A 59 -4.47 -3.91 -12.70
C CYS A 59 -5.60 -3.12 -13.38
N PRO A 60 -5.60 -2.99 -14.73
CA PRO A 60 -4.50 -3.34 -15.63
C PRO A 60 -3.25 -2.52 -15.31
N GLN A 61 -2.05 -3.08 -15.56
CA GLN A 61 -0.75 -2.49 -15.24
C GLN A 61 -0.50 -1.24 -16.11
N ARG A 62 -1.23 -0.15 -15.83
CA ARG A 62 -1.35 1.01 -16.71
C ARG A 62 -0.33 2.10 -16.43
N ALA A 63 0.58 1.92 -15.48
CA ALA A 63 1.44 3.01 -15.03
C ALA A 63 2.81 2.56 -14.48
N SER A 64 3.73 3.52 -14.40
CA SER A 64 5.05 3.36 -13.77
C SER A 64 4.96 3.29 -12.25
N ILE A 65 6.00 2.76 -11.60
CA ILE A 65 6.12 2.76 -10.13
C ILE A 65 5.93 4.18 -9.56
N GLN A 66 6.49 5.19 -10.22
CA GLN A 66 6.39 6.58 -9.76
C GLN A 66 4.93 7.07 -9.79
N THR A 67 4.17 6.68 -10.80
CA THR A 67 2.75 7.01 -10.91
C THR A 67 1.95 6.38 -9.75
N TRP A 68 2.21 5.11 -9.42
CA TRP A 68 1.57 4.46 -8.27
C TRP A 68 1.86 5.19 -6.97
N LYS A 69 3.12 5.57 -6.75
CA LYS A 69 3.54 6.34 -5.57
C LYS A 69 2.83 7.69 -5.49
N THR A 70 2.72 8.41 -6.61
CA THR A 70 2.01 9.69 -6.66
C THR A 70 0.54 9.53 -6.27
N TYR A 71 -0.19 8.58 -6.87
CA TYR A 71 -1.61 8.37 -6.55
C TYR A 71 -1.83 7.90 -5.12
N ALA A 72 -1.00 6.97 -4.62
CA ALA A 72 -1.08 6.52 -3.24
C ALA A 72 -0.80 7.66 -2.24
N ASN A 73 0.20 8.51 -2.50
CA ASN A 73 0.49 9.67 -1.66
C ASN A 73 -0.68 10.66 -1.60
N GLN A 74 -1.32 10.96 -2.74
CA GLN A 74 -2.49 11.86 -2.77
C GLN A 74 -3.63 11.30 -1.91
N VAL A 75 -3.90 10.01 -2.01
CA VAL A 75 -4.91 9.33 -1.18
C VAL A 75 -4.53 9.35 0.30
N SER A 76 -3.25 9.13 0.64
CA SER A 76 -2.76 9.22 2.03
C SER A 76 -2.95 10.62 2.62
N ILE A 77 -2.64 11.68 1.86
CA ILE A 77 -2.87 13.06 2.28
C ILE A 77 -4.36 13.30 2.55
N PHE A 78 -5.23 12.84 1.66
CA PHE A 78 -6.68 12.93 1.82
C PHE A 78 -7.17 12.22 3.09
N ILE A 79 -6.73 10.98 3.34
CA ILE A 79 -7.11 10.21 4.53
C ILE A 79 -6.66 10.92 5.81
N ARG A 80 -5.42 11.44 5.83
CA ARG A 80 -4.90 12.21 6.97
C ARG A 80 -5.71 13.48 7.22
N PHE A 81 -6.07 14.19 6.15
CA PHE A 81 -6.92 15.37 6.23
C PHE A 81 -8.31 15.05 6.81
N MET A 82 -8.96 13.96 6.36
CA MET A 82 -10.24 13.53 6.91
C MET A 82 -10.13 13.15 8.40
N THR A 83 -9.07 12.40 8.74
CA THR A 83 -8.79 11.98 10.13
C THR A 83 -8.61 13.19 11.04
N ALA A 84 -7.89 14.23 10.59
CA ALA A 84 -7.71 15.47 11.33
C ALA A 84 -9.03 16.24 11.57
N GLN A 85 -10.05 16.02 10.74
CA GLN A 85 -11.41 16.54 10.96
C GLN A 85 -12.28 15.65 11.85
N GLY A 86 -11.74 14.56 12.40
CA GLY A 86 -12.51 13.58 13.16
C GLY A 86 -13.48 12.76 12.29
N LYS A 87 -13.22 12.67 10.98
CA LYS A 87 -14.07 11.94 10.02
C LYS A 87 -13.30 10.78 9.41
N SER A 88 -14.00 9.70 9.09
CA SER A 88 -13.46 8.66 8.22
C SER A 88 -13.47 9.12 6.77
N TRP A 89 -12.53 8.62 5.98
CA TRP A 89 -12.51 8.87 4.54
C TRP A 89 -13.75 8.27 3.84
N GLN A 90 -14.34 7.22 4.40
CA GLN A 90 -15.58 6.58 3.90
C GLN A 90 -16.79 7.49 4.05
N GLN A 91 -16.85 8.27 5.12
CA GLN A 91 -17.89 9.30 5.31
C GLN A 91 -17.76 10.42 4.27
N ALA A 92 -16.57 10.68 3.75
CA ALA A 92 -16.33 11.70 2.73
C ALA A 92 -16.79 11.27 1.32
N THR A 93 -16.70 9.97 1.01
CA THR A 93 -17.04 9.42 -0.31
C THR A 93 -18.50 9.00 -0.45
N GLY A 94 -19.32 9.21 0.59
CA GLY A 94 -20.77 9.10 0.48
C GLY A 94 -21.33 7.69 0.35
N ASN A 95 -20.60 6.64 0.76
CA ASN A 95 -21.22 5.32 0.95
C ASN A 95 -22.07 5.34 2.23
N LYS A 96 -23.31 5.83 2.09
CA LYS A 96 -24.41 5.40 2.94
C LYS A 96 -24.65 3.92 2.61
N MET A 97 -24.12 3.01 3.43
CA MET A 97 -24.79 1.72 3.60
C MET A 97 -26.08 1.95 4.38
#